data_AF-A0A380GZM9-F1
#
_entry.id   AF-A0A380GZM9-F1
#
_cell.length_a   1.000
_cell.length_b   1.000
_cell.length_c   1.000
_cell.angle_alpha   90.00
_cell.angle_beta   90.00
_cell.angle_gamma   90.00
#
_symmetry.space_group_name_H-M   'P 1'
#
loop_
_entity.id
_entity.type
_entity.pdbx_description
1 polymer ?
#
loop_
_entity_poly.entity_id
_entity_poly.type
_entity_poly.pdbx_seq_one_letter_code
_entity_poly.pdbx_strand_id
1 'polypeptide(L)'
;MITMNYIKMIRSNDGTQLYSKINEVYDSKANIIIVHGVAEHLEGYDQLTTFLNENSFNVIRYDQRGHGRSEGKPVFYSRVDEIVEDLDAIIQYTKATYSGKTLFNWS
;
A
#
# COMPACT_ATOMS: atom_id res chain seq x y z
N MET A 1 19.07 5.08 -10.02
CA MET A 1 18.14 5.98 -9.30
C MET A 1 18.25 5.68 -7.82
N ILE A 2 18.29 6.70 -6.96
CA ILE A 2 18.26 6.50 -5.52
C ILE A 2 16.82 6.13 -5.16
N THR A 3 16.62 4.94 -4.62
CA THR A 3 15.35 4.47 -4.08
C THR A 3 15.48 4.27 -2.59
N MET A 4 14.49 4.75 -1.83
CA MET A 4 14.41 4.50 -0.39
C MET A 4 13.32 3.45 -0.17
N ASN A 5 13.71 2.31 0.41
CA ASN A 5 12.80 1.20 0.65
C ASN A 5 12.63 1.01 2.15
N TYR A 6 11.42 1.13 2.67
CA TYR A 6 11.16 0.99 4.10
C TYR A 6 9.78 0.42 4.39
N ILE A 7 9.64 -0.08 5.61
CA ILE A 7 8.40 -0.63 6.15
C ILE A 7 7.78 0.40 7.08
N LYS A 8 6.44 0.51 7.04
CA LYS A 8 5.68 1.36 7.95
C LYS A 8 4.37 0.65 8.34
N MET A 9 4.02 0.74 9.63
CA MET A 9 2.65 0.45 10.06
C MET A 9 1.81 1.71 9.85
N ILE A 10 0.82 1.65 8.96
CA ILE A 10 -0.14 2.73 8.74
C ILE A 10 -1.41 2.39 9.52
N ARG A 11 -1.87 3.34 10.33
CA ARG A 11 -3.03 3.15 11.19
C ARG A 11 -4.32 3.42 10.41
N SER A 12 -5.22 2.45 10.38
CA SER A 12 -6.58 2.61 9.86
C SER A 12 -7.48 3.40 10.82
N ASN A 13 -8.67 3.79 10.37
CA ASN A 13 -9.63 4.60 11.10
C ASN A 13 -10.03 3.98 12.46
N ASP A 14 -10.26 2.67 12.49
CA ASP A 14 -10.59 1.92 13.71
C ASP A 14 -9.38 1.58 14.59
N GLY A 15 -8.18 2.00 14.16
CA GLY A 15 -6.92 1.77 14.84
C GLY A 15 -6.18 0.50 14.45
N THR A 16 -6.70 -0.29 13.52
CA THR A 16 -6.00 -1.45 12.96
C THR A 16 -4.70 -1.03 12.29
N GLN A 17 -3.60 -1.73 12.60
CA GLN A 17 -2.29 -1.43 12.02
C GLN A 17 -2.07 -2.21 10.72
N LEU A 18 -1.87 -1.48 9.61
CA LEU A 18 -1.65 -2.03 8.28
C LEU A 18 -0.16 -2.06 7.95
N TYR A 19 0.40 -3.25 7.80
CA TYR A 19 1.79 -3.45 7.41
C TYR A 19 1.99 -3.03 5.96
N SER A 20 2.82 -2.00 5.76
CA SER A 20 3.02 -1.38 4.45
C SER A 20 4.50 -1.37 4.06
N LYS A 21 4.77 -1.63 2.78
CA LYS A 21 6.08 -1.51 2.14
C LYS A 21 6.05 -0.32 1.19
N ILE A 22 6.96 0.62 1.42
CA ILE A 22 7.08 1.86 0.65
C ILE A 22 8.39 1.81 -0.13
N ASN A 23 8.28 2.04 -1.43
CA ASN A 23 9.38 2.10 -2.38
C ASN A 23 9.35 3.49 -3.02
N GLU A 24 10.14 4.39 -2.43
CA GLU A 24 10.19 5.81 -2.80
C GLU A 24 11.28 6.06 -3.83
N VAL A 25 10.96 6.91 -4.80
CA VAL A 25 11.82 7.38 -5.88
C VAL A 25 11.92 8.89 -5.80
N TYR A 26 13.14 9.42 -5.79
CA TYR A 26 13.37 10.86 -5.88
C TYR A 26 12.81 11.43 -7.20
N ASP A 27 12.13 12.58 -7.11
CA ASP A 27 11.47 13.25 -8.26
C ASP A 27 10.46 12.35 -9.00
N SER A 28 9.62 11.64 -8.24
CA SER A 28 8.61 10.74 -8.79
C SER A 28 7.55 11.47 -9.63
N LYS A 29 7.12 10.87 -10.74
CA LYS A 29 6.03 11.35 -11.61
C LYS A 29 4.65 11.24 -10.97
N ALA A 30 4.43 10.18 -10.19
CA ALA A 30 3.19 9.91 -9.47
C ALA A 30 3.43 8.85 -8.38
N ASN A 31 2.39 8.65 -7.57
CA ASN A 31 2.33 7.65 -6.51
C ASN A 31 1.37 6.52 -6.91
N ILE A 32 1.80 5.27 -6.80
CA ILE A 32 0.99 4.11 -7.12
C ILE A 32 0.73 3.32 -5.84
N ILE A 33 -0.53 3.15 -5.50
CA ILE A 33 -0.97 2.26 -4.42
C ILE A 33 -1.36 0.93 -5.07
N ILE A 34 -0.74 -0.16 -4.63
CA ILE A 34 -1.12 -1.52 -5.04
C ILE A 34 -1.91 -2.15 -3.91
N VAL A 35 -3.13 -2.57 -4.24
CA VAL A 35 -4.04 -3.27 -3.34
C VAL A 35 -4.11 -4.72 -3.82
N HIS A 36 -3.64 -5.66 -3.00
CA HIS A 36 -3.65 -7.08 -3.37
C HIS A 36 -5.03 -7.72 -3.17
N GLY A 37 -5.28 -8.88 -3.81
CA GLY A 37 -6.52 -9.65 -3.67
C GLY A 37 -6.55 -10.61 -2.47
N VAL A 38 -7.67 -11.31 -2.28
CA VAL A 38 -8.03 -12.14 -1.09
C VAL A 38 -7.09 -13.34 -0.85
N ALA A 39 -6.32 -13.76 -1.84
CA ALA A 39 -5.39 -14.89 -1.75
C ALA A 39 -3.93 -14.46 -1.99
N GLU A 40 -3.66 -13.16 -1.95
CA GLU A 40 -2.36 -12.57 -2.25
C GLU A 40 -1.77 -11.88 -1.01
N HIS A 41 -0.48 -11.58 -1.09
CA HIS A 41 0.26 -10.77 -0.12
C HIS A 41 1.13 -9.76 -0.86
N LEU A 42 1.53 -8.67 -0.20
CA LEU A 42 2.23 -7.57 -0.86
C LEU A 42 3.57 -7.97 -1.53
N GLU A 43 4.16 -9.09 -1.12
CA GLU A 43 5.43 -9.62 -1.60
C GLU A 43 5.36 -10.15 -3.03
N GLY A 44 4.16 -10.53 -3.51
CA GLY A 44 3.93 -10.94 -4.91
C GLY A 44 4.20 -9.83 -5.94
N TYR A 45 4.33 -8.59 -5.50
CA TYR A 45 4.43 -7.41 -6.36
C TYR A 45 5.85 -6.85 -6.51
N ASP A 46 6.89 -7.56 -6.05
CA ASP A 46 8.26 -7.04 -6.10
C ASP A 46 8.74 -6.75 -7.54
N GLN A 47 8.42 -7.61 -8.52
CA GLN A 47 8.77 -7.38 -9.92
C GLN A 47 8.05 -6.15 -10.51
N LEU A 48 6.74 -6.02 -10.28
CA LEU A 48 5.97 -4.86 -10.73
C LEU A 48 6.49 -3.57 -10.06
N THR A 49 6.85 -3.65 -8.79
CA THR A 49 7.41 -2.52 -8.05
C THR A 49 8.72 -2.05 -8.64
N THR A 50 9.64 -2.96 -8.94
CA THR A 50 10.91 -2.64 -9.61
C THR A 50 10.65 -1.94 -10.95
N PHE A 51 9.79 -2.49 -11.79
CA PHE A 51 9.43 -1.90 -13.07
C PHE A 51 8.86 -0.49 -12.92
N LEU A 52 7.94 -0.27 -11.97
CA LEU A 52 7.34 1.04 -11.72
C LEU A 52 8.36 2.04 -11.16
N ASN A 53 9.23 1.61 -10.23
CA ASN A 53 10.27 2.47 -9.70
C ASN A 53 11.27 2.89 -10.78
N GLU A 54 11.70 1.98 -11.66
CA GLU A 54 12.55 2.28 -12.83
C GLU A 54 11.91 3.30 -13.78
N ASN A 55 10.57 3.37 -13.81
CA ASN A 55 9.79 4.34 -14.58
C ASN A 55 9.44 5.62 -13.82
N SER A 56 10.07 5.84 -12.65
CA SER A 56 9.95 7.03 -11.80
C SER A 56 8.61 7.17 -11.07
N PHE A 57 8.07 6.07 -10.55
CA PHE A 57 6.89 6.08 -9.69
C PHE A 57 7.24 5.68 -8.26
N ASN A 58 6.65 6.37 -7.27
CA ASN A 58 6.59 5.84 -5.91
C ASN A 58 5.60 4.68 -5.88
N VAL A 59 5.91 3.64 -5.13
CA VAL A 59 5.03 2.48 -4.96
C VAL A 59 4.78 2.24 -3.48
N ILE A 60 3.50 2.19 -3.13
CA ILE A 60 3.00 1.91 -1.78
C ILE A 60 2.20 0.63 -1.87
N ARG A 61 2.55 -0.35 -1.04
CA ARG A 61 1.86 -1.64 -0.95
C ARG A 61 1.58 -1.93 0.50
N TYR A 62 0.47 -2.57 0.80
CA TYR A 62 0.14 -2.97 2.16
C TYR A 62 -0.53 -4.33 2.16
N ASP A 63 -0.35 -5.06 3.25
CA ASP A 63 -1.16 -6.26 3.49
C ASP A 63 -2.55 -5.79 3.92
N GLN A 64 -3.61 -6.31 3.30
CA GLN A 64 -4.96 -6.06 3.77
C GLN A 64 -5.11 -6.57 5.21
N ARG A 65 -6.01 -5.96 5.97
CA ARG A 65 -6.41 -6.42 7.30
C ARG A 65 -6.64 -7.94 7.33
N GLY A 66 -6.14 -8.58 8.38
CA GLY A 66 -6.23 -10.04 8.55
C GLY A 66 -5.38 -10.86 7.59
N HIS A 67 -4.56 -10.23 6.74
CA HIS A 67 -3.63 -10.89 5.82
C HIS A 67 -2.18 -10.52 6.14
N GLY A 68 -1.26 -11.40 5.78
CA GLY A 68 0.18 -11.16 5.88
C GLY A 68 0.60 -10.72 7.28
N ARG A 69 1.14 -9.50 7.38
CA ARG A 69 1.64 -8.91 8.63
C ARG A 69 0.76 -7.78 9.18
N SER A 70 -0.36 -7.48 8.54
CA SER A 70 -1.34 -6.52 9.06
C SER A 70 -2.11 -7.12 10.23
N GLU A 71 -2.57 -6.25 11.13
CA GLU A 71 -3.47 -6.65 12.21
C GLU A 71 -4.87 -7.03 11.68
N GLY A 72 -5.73 -7.50 12.59
CA GLY A 72 -7.09 -7.95 12.30
C GLY A 72 -7.23 -9.46 12.40
N LYS A 73 -8.46 -9.92 12.66
CA LYS A 73 -8.74 -11.36 12.67
C LYS A 73 -8.67 -11.90 11.24
N PRO A 74 -8.02 -13.05 11.00
CA PRO A 74 -8.12 -13.75 9.72
C PRO A 74 -9.57 -14.24 9.55
N VAL A 75 -10.38 -13.45 8.86
CA VAL A 75 -11.76 -13.81 8.53
C VAL A 75 -12.04 -13.29 7.14
N PHE A 76 -12.77 -14.07 6.34
CA PHE A 76 -13.45 -13.55 5.15
C PHE A 76 -14.19 -12.28 5.57
N TYR A 77 -13.79 -11.14 4.97
CA TYR A 77 -14.15 -9.78 5.30
C TYR A 77 -15.45 -9.65 6.11
N SER A 78 -15.33 -9.31 7.39
CA SER A 78 -16.47 -9.09 8.27
C SER A 78 -17.40 -8.01 7.71
N ARG A 79 -16.84 -7.00 7.03
CA ARG A 79 -17.56 -5.89 6.38
C ARG A 79 -16.73 -5.30 5.23
N VAL A 80 -17.36 -5.01 4.10
CA VAL A 80 -16.71 -4.28 2.98
C VAL A 80 -16.23 -2.89 3.41
N ASP A 81 -16.96 -2.25 4.33
CA ASP A 81 -16.64 -0.93 4.88
C ASP A 81 -15.21 -0.87 5.45
N GLU A 82 -14.77 -1.93 6.14
CA GLU A 82 -13.44 -1.99 6.77
C GLU A 82 -12.31 -1.92 5.73
N ILE A 83 -12.49 -2.58 4.58
CA ILE A 83 -11.50 -2.57 3.48
C ILE A 83 -11.41 -1.18 2.87
N VAL A 84 -12.57 -0.51 2.72
CA VAL A 84 -12.64 0.85 2.16
C VAL A 84 -11.97 1.84 3.11
N GLU A 85 -12.21 1.71 4.42
CA GLU A 85 -11.56 2.54 5.44
C GLU A 85 -10.04 2.29 5.50
N ASP A 86 -9.61 1.05 5.37
CA ASP A 86 -8.19 0.69 5.30
C ASP A 86 -7.52 1.33 4.07
N LEU A 87 -8.14 1.22 2.89
CA LEU A 87 -7.63 1.85 1.68
C LEU A 87 -7.60 3.37 1.81
N ASP A 88 -8.62 3.98 2.40
CA ASP A 88 -8.66 5.42 2.62
C ASP A 88 -7.50 5.89 3.51
N ALA A 89 -7.17 5.14 4.58
CA ALA A 89 -6.01 5.44 5.41
C ALA A 89 -4.68 5.43 4.62
N ILE A 90 -4.50 4.45 3.72
CA ILE A 90 -3.33 4.37 2.84
C ILE A 90 -3.29 5.55 1.85
N ILE A 91 -4.44 5.96 1.30
CA ILE A 91 -4.57 7.12 0.42
C ILE A 91 -4.18 8.40 1.15
N GLN A 92 -4.75 8.61 2.34
CA GLN A 92 -4.49 9.81 3.15
C GLN A 92 -3.01 9.89 3.52
N TYR A 93 -2.41 8.79 3.97
CA TYR A 93 -0.97 8.72 4.22
C TYR A 93 -0.15 9.09 2.97
N THR A 94 -0.49 8.51 1.82
CA THR A 94 0.24 8.74 0.57
C THR A 94 0.17 10.21 0.15
N LYS A 95 -1.01 10.83 0.18
CA LYS A 95 -1.22 12.24 -0.18
C LYS A 95 -0.56 13.22 0.81
N ALA A 96 -0.48 12.86 2.08
CA ALA A 96 0.19 13.67 3.09
C ALA A 96 1.72 13.59 2.99
N THR A 97 2.25 12.47 2.51
CA THR A 97 3.71 12.20 2.44
C THR A 97 4.31 12.64 1.10
N TYR A 98 3.58 12.44 0.01
CA TYR A 98 4.09 12.61 -1.35
C TYR A 98 3.24 13.59 -2.16
N SER A 99 3.90 14.46 -2.91
CA SER A 99 3.25 15.33 -3.88
C SER A 99 2.88 14.58 -5.17
N GLY A 100 1.99 15.16 -5.98
CA GLY A 100 1.64 14.65 -7.29
C GLY A 100 0.38 13.78 -7.30
N LYS A 101 0.10 13.15 -8.45
CA LYS A 101 -1.10 12.32 -8.62
C LYS A 101 -0.95 10.99 -7.87
N THR A 102 -2.06 10.48 -7.35
CA THR A 102 -2.16 9.13 -6.78
C THR A 102 -3.00 8.26 -7.70
N LEU A 103 -2.46 7.11 -8.07
CA LEU A 103 -3.09 6.11 -8.92
C LEU A 103 -3.21 4.78 -8.16
N PHE A 104 -4.15 3.95 -8.60
CA PHE A 104 -4.46 2.67 -7.96
C PHE A 104 -4.26 1.54 -8.94
N ASN A 105 -3.66 0.45 -8.46
CA ASN A 105 -3.71 -0.84 -9.12
C ASN A 105 -4.46 -1.81 -8.19
N TRP A 106 -5.55 -2.38 -8.69
CA TRP A 106 -6.33 -3.39 -7.97
C TRP A 106 -6.27 -4.69 -8.76
N SER A 107 -5.82 -5.76 -8.10
CA SER A 107 -5.71 -7.12 -8.66
C SER A 107 -6.91 -8.00 -8.36
#